data_AF-A0A9D6PFE0-F1
#
_entry.id   AF-A0A9D6PFE0-F1
#
_cell.length_a   1.000
_cell.length_b   1.000
_cell.length_c   1.000
_cell.angle_alpha   90.00
_cell.angle_beta   90.00
_cell.angle_gamma   90.00
#
_symmetry.space_group_name_H-M   'P 1'
#
loop_
_entity.id
_entity.type
_entity.pdbx_description
1 polymer ?
#
loop_
_entity_poly.entity_id
_entity_poly.type
_entity_poly.pdbx_seq_one_letter_code
_entity_poly.pdbx_strand_id
1 'polypeptide(L)'
;ILNIFLTSDEGGLCRTIGGIYWIILSAGYLGSLLWGSAILLVATMTNYDKTVVKTIGIVLISVTLLYIRSAAGFSFGLLFGIGLIAFAQNFSTYACDVLLRYIGLTSSFYVILDIKSDLLDRNVPDSDASKLAEMLHLPSQLVGGAWFFFALFITWKVLRSTVSGK
;
A
#
# COMPACT_ATOMS: atom_id res chain seq x y z
N ILE A 1 15.62 -0.86 7.43
CA ILE A 1 15.39 -1.85 6.35
C ILE A 1 16.73 -2.10 5.66
N LEU A 2 17.11 -3.35 5.41
CA LEU A 2 18.32 -3.70 4.67
C LEU A 2 18.08 -3.71 3.17
N ASN A 3 17.04 -4.44 2.75
CA ASN A 3 16.63 -4.55 1.37
C ASN A 3 15.19 -5.07 1.28
N ILE A 4 14.59 -4.83 0.13
CA ILE A 4 13.28 -5.32 -0.26
C ILE A 4 13.44 -6.05 -1.59
N PHE A 5 12.92 -7.27 -1.65
CA PHE A 5 12.82 -8.07 -2.86
C PHE A 5 11.37 -8.15 -3.29
N LEU A 6 11.11 -7.85 -4.56
CA LEU A 6 9.80 -8.00 -5.19
C LEU A 6 9.92 -8.98 -6.35
N THR A 7 9.01 -9.94 -6.41
CA THR A 7 8.89 -10.91 -7.49
C THR A 7 7.76 -10.50 -8.46
N SER A 8 7.75 -11.09 -9.65
CA SER A 8 6.78 -10.70 -10.70
C SER A 8 5.35 -11.22 -10.43
N ASP A 9 5.20 -12.16 -9.51
CA ASP A 9 3.95 -12.75 -9.03
C ASP A 9 3.40 -12.04 -7.80
N GLU A 10 3.65 -10.73 -7.69
CA GLU A 10 3.17 -9.85 -6.61
C GLU A 10 3.76 -10.16 -5.22
N GLY A 11 4.68 -11.12 -5.12
CA GLY A 11 5.39 -11.46 -3.89
C GLY A 11 6.38 -10.38 -3.43
N GLY A 12 6.45 -10.19 -2.11
CA GLY A 12 7.37 -9.23 -1.49
C GLY A 12 8.06 -9.81 -0.25
N LEU A 13 9.35 -9.51 -0.10
CA LEU A 13 10.13 -9.84 1.09
C LEU A 13 10.94 -8.63 1.55
N CYS A 14 10.69 -8.17 2.77
CA CYS A 14 11.45 -7.10 3.41
C CYS A 14 12.41 -7.68 4.46
N ARG A 15 13.72 -7.47 4.28
CA ARG A 15 14.72 -7.83 5.30
C ARG A 15 15.04 -6.62 6.17
N THR A 16 14.97 -6.78 7.48
CA THR A 16 15.24 -5.72 8.45
C THR A 16 16.33 -6.13 9.44
N ILE A 17 17.02 -5.14 10.02
CA ILE A 17 17.84 -5.34 11.24
C ILE A 17 17.09 -4.60 12.34
N GLY A 18 16.47 -5.36 13.25
CA GLY A 18 15.68 -4.82 14.34
C GLY A 18 14.41 -4.08 13.90
N GLY A 19 13.92 -3.22 14.80
CA GLY A 19 12.65 -2.50 14.67
C GLY A 19 11.50 -3.18 15.43
N ILE A 20 10.34 -2.53 15.45
CA ILE A 20 9.15 -3.04 16.13
C ILE A 20 8.48 -4.06 15.21
N TYR A 21 8.65 -5.35 15.53
CA TYR A 21 8.27 -6.45 14.64
C TYR A 21 6.78 -6.42 14.27
N TRP A 22 5.90 -6.02 15.19
CA TRP A 22 4.45 -6.03 14.96
C TRP A 22 4.04 -4.99 13.92
N ILE A 23 4.73 -3.85 13.91
CA ILE A 23 4.54 -2.79 12.90
C ILE A 23 5.07 -3.28 11.56
N ILE A 24 6.25 -3.92 11.55
CA ILE A 24 6.88 -4.41 10.32
C ILE A 24 6.00 -5.46 9.65
N LEU A 25 5.52 -6.46 10.38
CA LEU A 25 4.61 -7.49 9.87
C LEU A 25 3.27 -6.92 9.40
N SER A 26 2.77 -5.89 10.07
CA SER A 26 1.51 -5.26 9.65
C SER A 26 1.68 -4.32 8.44
N ALA A 27 2.91 -3.92 8.10
CA ALA A 27 3.16 -2.84 7.15
C ALA A 27 2.79 -3.18 5.71
N GLY A 28 2.85 -4.45 5.30
CA GLY A 28 2.45 -4.88 3.96
C GLY A 28 0.97 -4.62 3.69
N TYR A 29 0.11 -5.19 4.54
CA TYR A 29 -1.35 -5.07 4.42
C TYR A 29 -1.86 -3.72 4.94
N LEU A 30 -1.64 -3.39 6.22
CA LEU A 30 -2.20 -2.18 6.81
C LEU A 30 -1.51 -0.90 6.33
N GLY A 31 -0.26 -0.99 5.88
CA GLY A 31 0.43 0.15 5.26
C GLY A 31 -0.16 0.53 3.91
N SER A 32 -0.52 -0.44 3.07
CA SER A 32 -1.18 -0.16 1.78
C SER A 32 -2.59 0.41 1.98
N LEU A 33 -3.33 -0.03 3.00
CA LEU A 33 -4.58 0.59 3.43
C LEU A 33 -4.38 2.04 3.87
N LEU A 34 -3.35 2.31 4.69
CA LEU A 34 -3.03 3.66 5.17
C LEU A 34 -2.68 4.60 4.01
N TRP A 35 -1.78 4.20 3.12
CA TRP A 35 -1.39 5.01 1.96
C TRP A 35 -2.54 5.19 0.97
N GLY A 36 -3.31 4.13 0.67
CA GLY A 36 -4.49 4.22 -0.18
C GLY A 36 -5.52 5.20 0.35
N SER A 37 -5.82 5.11 1.65
CA SER A 37 -6.73 6.02 2.35
C SER A 37 -6.22 7.45 2.34
N ALA A 38 -4.95 7.67 2.66
CA ALA A 38 -4.35 9.00 2.69
C ALA A 38 -4.35 9.67 1.31
N ILE A 39 -3.97 8.95 0.27
CA ILE A 39 -3.99 9.44 -1.12
C ILE A 39 -5.40 9.84 -1.53
N LEU A 40 -6.38 8.97 -1.25
CA LEU A 40 -7.77 9.21 -1.59
C LEU A 40 -8.33 10.44 -0.86
N LEU A 41 -8.06 10.57 0.44
CA LEU A 41 -8.48 11.74 1.23
C LEU A 41 -7.85 13.03 0.69
N VAL A 42 -6.55 13.04 0.44
CA VAL A 42 -5.85 14.22 -0.11
C VAL A 42 -6.41 14.65 -1.46
N ALA A 43 -6.70 13.70 -2.35
CA ALA A 43 -7.34 13.99 -3.65
C ALA A 43 -8.75 14.58 -3.49
N THR A 44 -9.47 14.22 -2.43
CA THR A 44 -10.83 14.75 -2.19
C THR A 44 -10.87 16.07 -1.43
N MET A 45 -9.88 16.34 -0.58
CA MET A 45 -9.91 17.46 0.35
C MET A 45 -8.99 18.63 -0.07
N THR A 46 -8.18 18.45 -1.12
CA THR A 46 -7.20 19.46 -1.55
C THR A 46 -7.24 19.67 -3.05
N ASN A 47 -6.62 20.75 -3.53
CA ASN A 47 -6.44 21.03 -4.97
C ASN A 47 -4.96 20.91 -5.39
N TYR A 48 -4.15 20.18 -4.62
CA TYR A 48 -2.71 20.07 -4.81
C TYR A 48 -2.32 18.82 -5.60
N ASP A 49 -3.22 18.30 -6.44
CA ASP A 49 -3.09 16.96 -7.05
C ASP A 49 -1.79 16.76 -7.83
N LYS A 50 -1.38 17.76 -8.63
CA LYS A 50 -0.10 17.70 -9.36
C LYS A 50 1.10 17.56 -8.42
N THR A 51 1.11 18.33 -7.34
CA THR A 51 2.19 18.29 -6.35
C THR A 51 2.19 16.94 -5.64
N VAL A 52 1.01 16.41 -5.32
CA VAL A 52 0.87 15.12 -4.64
C VAL A 52 1.32 13.97 -5.55
N VAL A 53 0.87 13.91 -6.81
CA VAL A 53 1.33 12.90 -7.79
C VAL A 53 2.85 12.96 -7.95
N LYS A 54 3.42 14.15 -8.12
CA LYS A 54 4.87 14.33 -8.23
C LYS A 54 5.60 13.85 -6.97
N THR A 55 5.06 14.16 -5.80
CA THR A 55 5.65 13.76 -4.51
C THR A 55 5.62 12.24 -4.35
N ILE A 56 4.51 11.58 -4.68
CA ILE A 56 4.42 10.12 -4.69
C ILE A 56 5.46 9.51 -5.63
N GLY A 57 5.62 10.07 -6.83
CA GLY A 57 6.66 9.63 -7.77
C GLY A 57 8.09 9.77 -7.22
N ILE A 58 8.42 10.90 -6.58
CA ILE A 58 9.73 11.13 -5.96
C ILE A 58 9.96 10.16 -4.80
N VAL A 59 8.98 9.97 -3.93
CA VAL A 59 9.06 9.04 -2.79
C VAL A 59 9.27 7.62 -3.30
N LEU A 60 8.52 7.21 -4.32
CA LEU A 60 8.65 5.88 -4.92
C LEU A 60 10.06 5.65 -5.47
N ILE A 61 10.58 6.57 -6.29
CA ILE A 61 11.96 6.49 -6.81
C ILE A 61 12.96 6.40 -5.66
N SER A 62 12.79 7.24 -4.63
CA SER A 62 13.71 7.27 -3.49
C SER A 62 13.72 5.92 -2.75
N VAL A 63 12.54 5.35 -2.47
CA VAL A 63 12.42 4.02 -1.84
C VAL A 63 13.01 2.93 -2.75
N THR A 64 12.76 2.99 -4.05
CA THR A 64 13.30 2.05 -5.03
C THR A 64 14.83 2.06 -5.04
N LEU A 65 15.44 3.23 -5.13
CA LEU A 65 16.90 3.37 -5.13
C LEU A 65 17.52 2.91 -3.80
N LEU A 66 16.91 3.31 -2.68
CA LEU A 66 17.45 3.03 -1.36
C LEU A 66 17.32 1.56 -0.94
N TYR A 67 16.19 0.91 -1.26
CA TYR A 67 15.85 -0.38 -0.63
C TYR A 67 15.57 -1.53 -1.60
N ILE A 68 15.12 -1.27 -2.83
CA ILE A 68 14.71 -2.36 -3.74
C ILE A 68 15.94 -2.96 -4.42
N ARG A 69 16.06 -4.29 -4.39
CA ARG A 69 17.23 -5.03 -4.93
C ARG A 69 16.88 -6.13 -5.92
N SER A 70 15.60 -6.37 -6.21
CA SER A 70 15.18 -7.23 -7.32
C SER A 70 15.09 -6.46 -8.63
N ALA A 71 15.50 -7.06 -9.75
CA ALA A 71 15.49 -6.40 -11.05
C ALA A 71 14.07 -6.00 -11.50
N ALA A 72 13.08 -6.89 -11.28
CA ALA A 72 11.68 -6.63 -11.61
C ALA A 72 11.12 -5.46 -10.79
N GLY A 73 11.23 -5.53 -9.45
CA GLY A 73 10.77 -4.48 -8.56
C GLY A 73 11.48 -3.14 -8.76
N PHE A 74 12.79 -3.19 -9.02
CA PHE A 74 13.58 -1.99 -9.27
C PHE A 74 13.14 -1.30 -10.56
N SER A 75 13.01 -2.06 -11.65
CA SER A 75 12.59 -1.52 -12.95
C SER A 75 11.18 -0.97 -12.87
N PHE A 76 10.26 -1.71 -12.25
CA PHE A 76 8.88 -1.27 -12.07
C PHE A 76 8.80 0.01 -11.24
N GLY A 77 9.41 0.04 -10.05
CA GLY A 77 9.36 1.20 -9.16
C GLY A 77 9.99 2.45 -9.78
N LEU A 78 11.10 2.30 -10.49
CA LEU A 78 11.76 3.41 -11.17
C LEU A 78 10.92 3.95 -12.34
N LEU A 79 10.44 3.06 -13.22
CA LEU A 79 9.63 3.47 -14.39
C LEU A 79 8.30 4.07 -13.95
N PHE A 80 7.63 3.46 -12.97
CA PHE A 80 6.37 3.96 -12.46
C PHE A 80 6.54 5.32 -11.77
N GLY A 81 7.59 5.49 -10.95
CA GLY A 81 7.89 6.77 -10.30
C GLY A 81 8.22 7.89 -11.28
N ILE A 82 9.03 7.61 -12.32
CA ILE A 82 9.30 8.55 -13.41
C ILE A 82 8.00 8.87 -14.16
N GLY A 83 7.18 7.84 -14.44
CA GLY A 83 5.88 7.99 -15.07
C GLY A 83 4.95 8.93 -14.30
N LEU A 84 4.88 8.83 -12.98
CA LEU A 84 4.08 9.73 -12.15
C LEU A 84 4.58 11.18 -12.21
N ILE A 85 5.90 11.40 -12.14
CA ILE A 85 6.47 12.75 -12.25
C ILE A 85 6.18 13.35 -13.63
N ALA A 86 6.41 12.57 -14.69
CA ALA A 86 6.11 12.98 -16.06
C ALA A 86 4.61 13.25 -16.25
N PHE A 87 3.74 12.43 -15.66
CA PHE A 87 2.30 12.62 -15.73
C PHE A 87 1.88 13.95 -15.08
N ALA A 88 2.39 14.24 -13.87
CA ALA A 88 2.09 15.50 -13.17
C ALA A 88 2.55 16.75 -13.93
N GLN A 89 3.65 16.65 -14.69
CA GLN A 89 4.21 17.74 -15.49
C GLN A 89 3.40 17.98 -16.77
N ASN A 90 2.97 16.91 -17.46
CA ASN A 90 2.41 17.00 -18.81
C ASN A 90 0.87 17.04 -18.85
N PHE A 91 0.18 16.56 -17.81
CA PHE A 91 -1.29 16.49 -17.80
C PHE A 91 -1.93 17.58 -16.94
N SER A 92 -3.26 17.74 -17.05
CA SER A 92 -4.02 18.73 -16.28
C SER A 92 -4.14 18.34 -14.80
N THR A 93 -4.48 19.30 -13.95
CA THR A 93 -4.75 19.03 -12.52
C THR A 93 -5.91 18.05 -12.36
N TYR A 94 -6.95 18.17 -13.20
CA TYR A 94 -8.07 17.22 -13.21
C TYR A 94 -7.62 15.78 -13.51
N ALA A 95 -6.72 15.59 -14.48
CA ALA A 95 -6.19 14.26 -14.77
C ALA A 95 -5.39 13.68 -13.57
N CYS A 96 -4.68 14.54 -12.83
CA CYS A 96 -3.98 14.14 -11.61
C CYS A 96 -4.94 13.78 -10.47
N ASP A 97 -6.04 14.52 -10.28
CA ASP A 97 -7.11 14.19 -9.32
C ASP A 97 -7.69 12.80 -9.63
N VAL A 98 -8.06 12.55 -10.89
CA VAL A 98 -8.60 11.24 -11.32
C VAL A 98 -7.58 10.12 -11.06
N LEU A 99 -6.30 10.35 -11.37
CA LEU A 99 -5.24 9.37 -11.12
C LEU A 99 -5.07 9.07 -9.62
N LEU A 100 -5.04 10.09 -8.76
CA LEU A 100 -4.91 9.91 -7.31
C LEU A 100 -6.11 9.15 -6.74
N ARG A 101 -7.33 9.50 -7.17
CA ARG A 101 -8.54 8.76 -6.77
C ARG A 101 -8.46 7.30 -7.21
N TYR A 102 -8.01 7.04 -8.43
CA TYR A 102 -7.84 5.68 -8.93
C TYR A 102 -6.80 4.89 -8.11
N ILE A 103 -5.63 5.47 -7.83
CA ILE A 103 -4.59 4.83 -7.01
C ILE A 103 -5.11 4.58 -5.58
N GLY A 104 -5.73 5.59 -4.96
CA GLY A 104 -6.23 5.51 -3.59
C GLY A 104 -7.36 4.50 -3.43
N LEU A 105 -8.33 4.48 -4.35
CA LEU A 105 -9.41 3.49 -4.38
C LEU A 105 -8.86 2.09 -4.62
N THR A 106 -8.04 1.91 -5.66
CA THR A 106 -7.44 0.62 -5.99
C THR A 106 -6.70 0.05 -4.78
N SER A 107 -5.82 0.84 -4.15
CA SER A 107 -5.07 0.40 -2.96
C SER A 107 -5.99 0.04 -1.78
N SER A 108 -7.05 0.83 -1.53
CA SER A 108 -7.97 0.61 -0.40
C SER A 108 -8.88 -0.60 -0.58
N PHE A 109 -9.20 -0.98 -1.82
CA PHE A 109 -9.96 -2.20 -2.11
C PHE A 109 -9.05 -3.43 -2.28
N TYR A 110 -7.88 -3.25 -2.90
CA TYR A 110 -6.97 -4.34 -3.18
C TYR A 110 -6.48 -5.01 -1.89
N VAL A 111 -6.19 -4.25 -0.83
CA VAL A 111 -5.83 -4.81 0.49
C VAL A 111 -6.89 -5.76 1.07
N ILE A 112 -8.18 -5.54 0.78
CA ILE A 112 -9.26 -6.43 1.25
C ILE A 112 -9.19 -7.76 0.51
N LEU A 113 -8.96 -7.71 -0.81
CA LEU A 113 -8.78 -8.91 -1.64
C LEU A 113 -7.51 -9.67 -1.28
N ASP A 114 -6.44 -8.93 -1.01
CA ASP A 114 -5.12 -9.44 -0.64
C ASP A 114 -5.19 -10.20 0.70
N ILE A 115 -5.74 -9.57 1.75
CA ILE A 115 -5.99 -10.23 3.04
C ILE A 115 -6.86 -11.48 2.88
N LYS A 116 -7.94 -11.39 2.09
CA LYS A 116 -8.83 -12.54 1.89
C LYS A 116 -8.09 -13.70 1.20
N SER A 117 -7.43 -13.41 0.08
CA SER A 117 -6.75 -14.41 -0.73
C SER A 117 -5.59 -15.07 0.02
N ASP A 118 -4.79 -14.29 0.74
CA ASP A 118 -3.58 -14.78 1.39
C ASP A 118 -3.86 -15.42 2.75
N LEU A 119 -4.72 -14.79 3.54
CA LEU A 119 -4.85 -15.10 4.97
C LEU A 119 -6.08 -15.93 5.29
N LEU A 120 -7.15 -15.83 4.49
CA LEU A 120 -8.39 -16.58 4.73
C LEU A 120 -8.52 -17.79 3.80
N ASP A 121 -8.28 -17.59 2.50
CA ASP A 121 -8.49 -18.64 1.49
C ASP A 121 -7.30 -19.62 1.44
N ARG A 122 -6.07 -19.09 1.36
CA ARG A 122 -4.86 -19.93 1.21
C ARG A 122 -4.19 -20.35 2.52
N ASN A 123 -4.44 -19.63 3.62
CA ASN A 123 -3.74 -19.80 4.91
C ASN A 123 -2.21 -19.98 4.70
N VAL A 124 -1.58 -19.04 3.98
CA VAL A 124 -0.18 -19.17 3.56
C VAL A 124 0.73 -19.40 4.77
N PRO A 125 1.45 -20.55 4.83
CA PRO A 125 2.45 -20.81 5.87
C PRO A 125 3.51 -19.72 5.84
N ASP A 126 3.93 -19.25 7.02
CA ASP A 126 4.93 -18.18 7.19
C ASP A 126 4.54 -16.78 6.64
N SER A 127 3.27 -16.51 6.36
CA SER A 127 2.79 -15.15 6.10
C SER A 127 3.04 -14.20 7.29
N ASP A 128 2.98 -12.89 7.03
CA ASP A 128 3.13 -11.87 8.07
C ASP A 128 2.09 -12.03 9.20
N ALA A 129 0.86 -12.42 8.85
CA ALA A 129 -0.18 -12.71 9.84
C ALA A 129 0.13 -13.95 10.66
N SER A 130 0.67 -15.00 10.05
CA SER A 130 1.10 -16.21 10.76
C SER A 130 2.23 -15.91 11.75
N LYS A 131 3.22 -15.09 11.35
CA LYS A 131 4.33 -14.67 12.23
C LYS A 131 3.85 -13.78 13.38
N LEU A 132 2.88 -12.89 13.11
CA LEU A 132 2.31 -12.06 14.17
C LEU A 132 1.48 -12.91 15.14
N ALA A 133 0.73 -13.88 14.64
CA ALA A 133 -0.09 -14.77 15.44
C ALA A 133 0.73 -15.70 16.33
N GLU A 134 1.84 -16.25 15.81
CA GLU A 134 2.80 -17.05 16.58
C GLU A 134 3.30 -16.30 17.82
N MET A 135 3.64 -15.04 17.64
CA MET A 135 4.15 -14.18 18.68
C MET A 135 3.08 -13.71 19.68
N LEU A 136 1.82 -13.63 19.25
CA LEU A 136 0.66 -13.37 20.13
C LEU A 136 0.09 -14.65 20.76
N HIS A 137 0.61 -15.82 20.40
CA HIS A 137 0.07 -17.13 20.76
C HIS A 137 -1.41 -17.30 20.36
N LEU A 138 -1.78 -16.80 19.19
CA LEU A 138 -3.12 -16.87 18.61
C LEU A 138 -3.12 -17.67 17.29
N PRO A 139 -4.28 -18.17 16.84
CA PRO A 139 -4.46 -18.66 15.47
C PRO A 139 -4.23 -17.56 14.44
N SER A 140 -3.57 -17.86 13.33
CA SER A 140 -3.29 -16.91 12.23
C SER A 140 -4.57 -16.33 11.62
N GLN A 141 -5.65 -17.12 11.59
CA GLN A 141 -6.96 -16.71 11.09
C GLN A 141 -7.57 -15.58 11.92
N LEU A 142 -7.27 -15.49 13.23
CA LEU A 142 -7.76 -14.38 14.06
C LEU A 142 -7.07 -13.07 13.70
N VAL A 143 -5.77 -13.10 13.45
CA VAL A 143 -5.01 -11.92 13.01
C VAL A 143 -5.47 -11.47 11.63
N GLY A 144 -5.56 -12.40 10.67
CA GLY A 144 -6.06 -12.11 9.32
C GLY A 144 -7.50 -11.59 9.33
N GLY A 145 -8.38 -12.22 10.12
CA GLY A 145 -9.76 -11.75 10.32
C GLY A 145 -9.84 -10.36 10.93
N ALA A 146 -9.04 -10.07 11.95
CA ALA A 146 -8.97 -8.73 12.55
C ALA A 146 -8.52 -7.67 11.54
N TRP A 147 -7.49 -7.96 10.75
CA TRP A 147 -7.05 -7.06 9.68
C TRP A 147 -8.10 -6.88 8.59
N PHE A 148 -8.81 -7.96 8.23
CA PHE A 148 -9.89 -7.91 7.24
C PHE A 148 -11.02 -6.96 7.67
N PHE A 149 -11.54 -7.12 8.89
CA PHE A 149 -12.60 -6.25 9.41
C PHE A 149 -12.11 -4.82 9.60
N PHE A 150 -10.86 -4.63 10.02
CA PHE A 150 -10.26 -3.32 10.14
C PHE A 150 -10.13 -2.63 8.78
N ALA A 151 -9.67 -3.34 7.75
CA ALA A 151 -9.57 -2.83 6.39
C ALA A 151 -10.94 -2.44 5.83
N LEU A 152 -11.96 -3.29 6.00
CA LEU A 152 -13.34 -2.96 5.63
C LEU A 152 -13.85 -1.70 6.31
N PHE A 153 -13.64 -1.58 7.62
CA PHE A 153 -14.11 -0.44 8.40
C PHE A 153 -13.44 0.87 7.97
N ILE A 154 -12.12 0.87 7.79
CA ILE A 154 -11.37 2.06 7.36
C ILE A 154 -11.74 2.43 5.93
N THR A 155 -11.76 1.48 5.00
CA THR A 155 -12.17 1.73 3.61
C THR A 155 -13.59 2.30 3.56
N TRP A 156 -14.54 1.75 4.32
CA TRP A 156 -15.89 2.30 4.43
C TRP A 156 -15.91 3.73 4.97
N LYS A 157 -15.16 4.01 6.05
CA LYS A 157 -15.09 5.37 6.63
C LYS A 157 -14.52 6.38 5.66
N VAL A 158 -13.43 6.03 4.97
CA VAL A 158 -12.79 6.89 3.99
C VAL A 158 -13.75 7.16 2.84
N LEU A 159 -14.35 6.12 2.25
CA LEU A 159 -15.34 6.28 1.18
C LEU A 159 -16.51 7.18 1.61
N ARG A 160 -17.07 6.95 2.80
CA ARG A 160 -18.14 7.79 3.33
C ARG A 160 -17.71 9.25 3.42
N SER A 161 -16.52 9.53 3.93
CA SER A 161 -16.00 10.90 4.01
C SER A 161 -15.82 11.55 2.64
N THR A 162 -15.39 10.78 1.63
CA THR A 162 -15.21 11.30 0.26
C THR A 162 -16.53 11.59 -0.45
N VAL A 163 -17.61 10.86 -0.12
CA VAL A 163 -18.94 11.06 -0.70
C VAL A 163 -19.71 12.16 0.03
N SER A 164 -19.56 12.27 1.36
CA SER A 164 -20.22 13.31 2.17
C SER A 164 -19.49 14.66 2.17
N GLY A 165 -18.28 14.74 1.60
CA GLY A 165 -17.48 15.97 1.49
C GLY A 165 -17.86 16.89 0.31
N LYS A 166 -19.01 16.66 -0.33
CA LYS A 166 -19.67 17.56 -1.29
C LYS A 166 -21.03 17.96 -0.74
#